data_AF-A0A421JN92-F1
#
_entry.id   AF-A0A421JN92-F1
#
_cell.length_a   1.000
_cell.length_b   1.000
_cell.length_c   1.000
_cell.angle_alpha   90.00
_cell.angle_beta   90.00
_cell.angle_gamma   90.00
#
_symmetry.space_group_name_H-M   'P 1'
#
loop_
_entity.id
_entity.type
_entity.pdbx_description
1 polymer ?
#
loop_
_entity_poly.entity_id
_entity_poly.type
_entity_poly.pdbx_seq_one_letter_code
_entity_poly.pdbx_strand_id
1 'polypeptide(L)'
;MSPSTVICIGMAGSGKTTFMQRLNSHLHSKKTPPYVINLDPAVLKVPFGANIDIRDSVKYKQVIEQYNLGPNGAIVTSLNLFSTKIDQVINLIEKKQDKLTNIIVDTPGQIECFIWSASGSIITEAFASTFPTVIAYIVDTPRNTSPTTFMSNMLYACSILYKTKLPMIVVFNKTDVTDCEFAKEWMNDFEVFQQALKENEEKEDGNGSGYMNSLINSMSLMLEEFYSQLDVVGVSSYTGDGFDEFLTAVDNKVDEYNEFYKAERERILEKKALDEQKRKANSLNKLMKDMKIEGDTEVLSDYEEEEEHEGNGEVLRDEDEVEREYTFPEDRNSEISDDATLQARYQAAFDATAKTASSKTAESIANYINRSQ
;
A
#
# COMPACT_ATOMS: atom_id res chain seq x y z
N MET A 1 -1.23 -8.43 -25.83
CA MET A 1 -1.53 -8.70 -24.40
C MET A 1 -0.55 -7.85 -23.61
N SER A 2 -1.00 -7.05 -22.66
CA SER A 2 -0.08 -6.23 -21.86
C SER A 2 0.75 -7.14 -20.94
N PRO A 3 2.05 -6.86 -20.77
CA PRO A 3 2.89 -7.63 -19.88
C PRO A 3 2.41 -7.44 -18.44
N SER A 4 2.43 -8.51 -17.66
CA SER A 4 2.18 -8.43 -16.22
C SER A 4 3.44 -7.99 -15.49
N THR A 5 3.30 -7.18 -14.45
CA THR A 5 4.39 -6.73 -13.58
C THR A 5 4.30 -7.42 -12.24
N VAL A 6 5.37 -8.08 -11.83
CA VAL A 6 5.49 -8.72 -10.51
C VAL A 6 6.50 -7.93 -9.69
N ILE A 7 6.03 -7.30 -8.61
CA ILE A 7 6.89 -6.57 -7.68
C ILE A 7 7.19 -7.48 -6.49
N CYS A 8 8.46 -7.86 -6.33
CA CYS A 8 8.90 -8.71 -5.23
C CYS A 8 9.16 -7.85 -3.99
N ILE A 9 8.35 -8.04 -2.95
CA ILE A 9 8.44 -7.32 -1.68
C ILE A 9 8.55 -8.33 -0.55
N GLY A 10 9.24 -8.02 0.54
CA GLY A 10 9.41 -8.93 1.67
C GLY A 10 10.47 -8.40 2.64
N MET A 11 10.55 -8.98 3.83
CA MET A 11 11.53 -8.58 4.83
C MET A 11 12.98 -8.81 4.35
N ALA A 12 13.94 -8.16 5.00
CA ALA A 12 15.35 -8.43 4.78
C ALA A 12 15.67 -9.90 5.12
N GLY A 13 16.32 -10.61 4.20
CA GLY A 13 16.68 -12.02 4.38
C GLY A 13 15.59 -13.04 4.04
N SER A 14 14.39 -12.62 3.60
CA SER A 14 13.36 -13.55 3.11
C SER A 14 13.71 -14.22 1.78
N GLY A 15 14.70 -13.69 1.06
CA GLY A 15 15.25 -14.28 -0.15
C GLY A 15 14.70 -13.68 -1.45
N LYS A 16 14.21 -12.44 -1.45
CA LYS A 16 13.72 -11.70 -2.64
C LYS A 16 14.62 -11.84 -3.88
N THR A 17 15.89 -11.47 -3.77
CA THR A 17 16.84 -11.52 -4.89
C THR A 17 17.08 -12.95 -5.38
N THR A 18 17.13 -13.94 -4.49
CA THR A 18 17.27 -15.36 -4.86
C THR A 18 16.01 -15.89 -5.53
N PHE A 19 14.83 -15.48 -5.04
CA PHE A 19 13.55 -15.78 -5.66
C PHE A 19 13.49 -15.20 -7.07
N MET A 20 13.90 -13.94 -7.25
CA MET A 20 13.92 -13.32 -8.58
C MET A 20 14.92 -13.99 -9.52
N GLN A 21 16.09 -14.41 -9.02
CA GLN A 21 17.05 -15.19 -9.80
C GLN A 21 16.42 -16.49 -10.32
N ARG A 22 15.70 -17.21 -9.45
CA ARG A 22 15.05 -18.47 -9.79
C ARG A 22 13.87 -18.26 -10.74
N LEU A 23 13.03 -17.26 -10.49
CA LEU A 23 11.90 -16.88 -11.35
C LEU A 23 12.38 -16.55 -12.77
N ASN A 24 13.46 -15.77 -12.87
CA ASN A 24 14.07 -15.42 -14.14
C ASN A 24 14.55 -16.67 -14.90
N SER A 25 15.30 -17.55 -14.23
CA SER A 25 15.76 -18.82 -14.80
C SER A 25 14.60 -19.70 -15.28
N HIS A 26 13.53 -19.79 -14.47
CA HIS A 26 12.34 -20.57 -14.78
C HIS A 26 11.61 -20.04 -16.03
N LEU A 27 11.41 -18.72 -16.11
CA LEU A 27 10.78 -18.09 -17.28
C LEU A 27 11.65 -18.19 -18.55
N HIS A 28 12.97 -18.12 -18.41
CA HIS A 28 13.89 -18.43 -19.52
C HIS A 28 13.74 -19.86 -20.02
N SER A 29 13.55 -20.84 -19.12
CA SER A 29 13.32 -22.24 -19.51
C SER A 29 12.00 -22.43 -20.27
N LYS A 30 10.98 -21.63 -19.95
CA LYS A 30 9.69 -21.56 -20.65
C LYS A 30 9.72 -20.73 -21.94
N LYS A 31 10.88 -20.20 -22.34
CA LYS A 31 11.09 -19.33 -23.51
C LYS A 31 10.30 -18.00 -23.45
N THR A 32 9.92 -17.56 -22.27
CA THR A 32 9.24 -16.28 -22.02
C THR A 32 10.11 -15.38 -21.13
N PRO A 33 11.27 -14.93 -21.63
CA PRO A 33 12.24 -14.18 -20.82
C PRO A 33 11.60 -12.89 -20.25
N PRO A 34 11.70 -12.65 -18.93
CA PRO A 34 11.12 -11.47 -18.32
C PRO A 34 11.98 -10.23 -18.55
N TYR A 35 11.38 -9.06 -18.40
CA TYR A 35 12.09 -7.80 -18.26
C TYR A 35 12.43 -7.56 -16.79
N VAL A 36 13.72 -7.52 -16.45
CA VAL A 36 14.17 -7.50 -15.07
C VAL A 36 14.59 -6.09 -14.63
N ILE A 37 14.03 -5.62 -13.53
CA ILE A 37 14.30 -4.29 -12.96
C ILE A 37 14.82 -4.48 -11.54
N ASN A 38 15.98 -3.88 -11.23
CA ASN A 38 16.53 -3.84 -9.87
C ASN A 38 16.36 -2.43 -9.28
N LEU A 39 15.60 -2.34 -8.19
CA LEU A 39 15.42 -1.10 -7.41
C LEU A 39 16.21 -1.11 -6.09
N ASP A 40 17.00 -2.13 -5.78
CA ASP A 40 17.89 -2.13 -4.61
C ASP A 40 19.22 -1.42 -4.92
N PRO A 41 19.50 -0.23 -4.33
CA PRO A 41 20.76 0.47 -4.53
C PRO A 41 21.92 -0.10 -3.70
N ALA A 42 21.62 -0.85 -2.62
CA ALA A 42 22.59 -1.36 -1.66
C ALA A 42 23.13 -2.76 -2.02
N VAL A 43 22.53 -3.43 -3.02
CA VAL A 43 22.98 -4.76 -3.46
C VAL A 43 24.38 -4.70 -4.09
N LEU A 44 25.29 -5.54 -3.61
CA LEU A 44 26.67 -5.60 -4.10
C LEU A 44 26.77 -6.22 -5.49
N LYS A 45 26.14 -7.38 -5.67
CA LYS A 45 26.16 -8.12 -6.92
C LYS A 45 24.76 -8.64 -7.21
N VAL A 46 24.24 -8.27 -8.36
CA VAL A 46 22.99 -8.77 -8.88
C VAL A 46 23.30 -10.10 -9.59
N PRO A 47 22.73 -11.24 -9.16
CA PRO A 47 23.07 -12.56 -9.69
C PRO A 47 22.39 -12.87 -11.05
N PHE A 48 21.64 -11.93 -11.59
CA PHE A 48 20.92 -12.02 -12.87
C PHE A 48 21.20 -10.76 -13.72
N GLY A 49 20.98 -10.85 -15.03
CA GLY A 49 21.08 -9.68 -15.90
C GLY A 49 19.86 -8.77 -15.72
N ALA A 50 20.02 -7.65 -15.01
CA ALA A 50 18.98 -6.63 -14.91
C ALA A 50 18.98 -5.77 -16.19
N ASN A 51 17.80 -5.53 -16.76
CA ASN A 51 17.63 -4.63 -17.90
C ASN A 51 17.67 -3.16 -17.46
N ILE A 52 17.13 -2.87 -16.28
CA ILE A 52 17.19 -1.57 -15.63
C ILE A 52 17.74 -1.78 -14.22
N ASP A 53 18.83 -1.12 -13.89
CA ASP A 53 19.44 -1.16 -12.57
C ASP A 53 19.52 0.27 -12.00
N ILE A 54 18.92 0.49 -10.82
CA ILE A 54 19.00 1.76 -10.09
C ILE A 54 20.44 2.22 -9.87
N ARG A 55 21.39 1.27 -9.74
CA ARG A 55 22.81 1.53 -9.49
C ARG A 55 23.54 2.18 -10.67
N ASP A 56 22.97 2.10 -11.88
CA ASP A 56 23.51 2.78 -13.06
C ASP A 56 23.17 4.26 -13.05
N SER A 57 21.99 4.61 -12.52
CA SER A 57 21.54 6.00 -12.41
C SER A 57 22.03 6.69 -11.14
N VAL A 58 22.09 5.97 -10.01
CA VAL A 58 22.41 6.52 -8.69
C VAL A 58 23.49 5.67 -8.03
N LYS A 59 24.62 6.30 -7.67
CA LYS A 59 25.72 5.63 -6.97
C LYS A 59 25.49 5.70 -5.46
N TYR A 60 25.04 4.59 -4.87
CA TYR A 60 24.73 4.47 -3.43
C TYR A 60 25.82 5.03 -2.51
N LYS A 61 27.10 4.71 -2.75
CA LYS A 61 28.22 5.22 -1.95
C LYS A 61 28.37 6.73 -2.03
N GLN A 62 28.18 7.32 -3.21
CA GLN A 62 28.25 8.77 -3.40
C GLN A 62 27.08 9.47 -2.69
N VAL A 63 25.88 8.87 -2.67
CA VAL A 63 24.73 9.42 -1.95
C VAL A 63 25.00 9.46 -0.45
N ILE A 64 25.61 8.41 0.12
CA ILE A 64 26.02 8.40 1.54
C ILE A 64 26.98 9.54 1.84
N GLU A 65 28.03 9.70 1.03
CA GLU A 65 29.09 10.69 1.25
C GLU A 65 28.60 12.13 1.02
N GLN A 66 27.84 12.38 -0.06
CA GLN A 66 27.39 13.73 -0.43
C GLN A 66 26.32 14.28 0.52
N TYR A 67 25.37 13.44 0.92
CA TYR A 67 24.26 13.86 1.77
C TYR A 67 24.50 13.56 3.25
N ASN A 68 25.64 12.96 3.60
CA ASN A 68 26.00 12.54 4.97
C ASN A 68 24.87 11.74 5.64
N LEU A 69 24.30 10.78 4.90
CA LEU A 69 23.15 9.98 5.31
C LEU A 69 23.57 8.61 5.85
N GLY A 70 22.80 8.09 6.81
CA GLY A 70 22.88 6.67 7.17
C GLY A 70 22.41 5.74 6.04
N PRO A 71 22.64 4.42 6.17
CA PRO A 71 22.40 3.47 5.09
C PRO A 71 20.93 3.43 4.62
N ASN A 72 19.96 3.52 5.54
CA ASN A 72 18.52 3.56 5.19
C ASN A 72 18.13 4.88 4.54
N GLY A 73 18.66 6.01 5.01
CA GLY A 73 18.43 7.32 4.42
C GLY A 73 18.96 7.38 2.97
N ALA A 74 20.13 6.78 2.72
CA ALA A 74 20.68 6.68 1.38
C ALA A 74 19.83 5.80 0.44
N ILE A 75 19.17 4.75 0.94
CA ILE A 75 18.22 3.95 0.14
C ILE A 75 17.03 4.81 -0.28
N VAL A 76 16.39 5.50 0.66
CA VAL A 76 15.23 6.36 0.38
C VAL A 76 15.61 7.48 -0.58
N THR A 77 16.73 8.16 -0.37
CA THR A 77 17.21 9.20 -1.29
C THR A 77 17.51 8.65 -2.68
N SER A 78 18.06 7.43 -2.77
CA SER A 78 18.29 6.78 -4.07
C SER A 78 16.98 6.47 -4.80
N LEU A 79 15.97 5.98 -4.07
CA LEU A 79 14.62 5.77 -4.62
C LEU A 79 13.96 7.09 -5.04
N ASN A 80 14.12 8.17 -4.28
CA ASN A 80 13.61 9.49 -4.64
C ASN A 80 14.23 10.02 -5.94
N LEU A 81 15.54 9.84 -6.12
CA LEU A 81 16.21 10.22 -7.36
C LEU A 81 15.74 9.34 -8.53
N PHE A 82 15.51 8.05 -8.30
CA PHE A 82 14.98 7.15 -9.32
C PHE A 82 13.54 7.48 -9.71
N SER A 83 12.68 7.84 -8.74
CA SER A 83 11.27 8.16 -9.01
C SER A 83 11.12 9.39 -9.91
N THR A 84 12.07 10.33 -9.93
CA THR A 84 12.05 11.45 -10.89
C THR A 84 12.18 11.03 -12.36
N LYS A 85 12.67 9.80 -12.62
CA LYS A 85 12.85 9.24 -13.96
C LYS A 85 11.90 8.08 -14.24
N ILE A 86 10.90 7.85 -13.40
CA ILE A 86 10.00 6.71 -13.54
C ILE A 86 9.24 6.74 -14.86
N ASP A 87 8.82 7.92 -15.33
CA ASP A 87 8.11 8.06 -16.60
C ASP A 87 8.98 7.63 -17.79
N GLN A 88 10.29 7.92 -17.74
CA GLN A 88 11.23 7.44 -18.77
C GLN A 88 11.35 5.92 -18.75
N VAL A 89 11.33 5.32 -17.55
CA VAL A 89 11.37 3.86 -17.37
C VAL A 89 10.11 3.21 -17.93
N ILE A 90 8.92 3.74 -17.60
CA ILE A 90 7.65 3.24 -18.12
C ILE A 90 7.61 3.35 -19.66
N ASN A 91 7.96 4.50 -20.22
CA ASN A 91 8.03 4.71 -21.67
C ASN A 91 8.99 3.73 -22.38
N LEU A 92 10.10 3.34 -21.73
CA LEU A 92 11.03 2.34 -22.28
C LEU A 92 10.43 0.93 -22.30
N ILE A 93 9.59 0.60 -21.32
CA ILE A 93 8.92 -0.69 -21.20
C ILE A 93 7.76 -0.77 -22.18
N GLU A 94 6.95 0.29 -22.32
CA GLU A 94 5.86 0.39 -23.30
C GLU A 94 6.36 0.17 -24.73
N LYS A 95 7.50 0.77 -25.10
CA LYS A 95 8.14 0.54 -26.43
C LYS A 95 8.52 -0.91 -26.70
N LYS A 96 8.64 -1.73 -25.66
CA LYS A 96 9.01 -3.15 -25.73
C LYS A 96 7.85 -4.08 -25.38
N GLN A 97 6.67 -3.53 -25.13
CA GLN A 97 5.50 -4.25 -24.61
C GLN A 97 5.11 -5.46 -25.47
N ASP A 98 5.22 -5.35 -26.80
CA ASP A 98 4.85 -6.42 -27.72
C ASP A 98 5.76 -7.67 -27.65
N LYS A 99 6.96 -7.53 -27.07
CA LYS A 99 7.95 -8.62 -26.98
C LYS A 99 8.07 -9.20 -25.59
N LEU A 100 7.43 -8.58 -24.60
CA LEU A 100 7.58 -8.90 -23.19
C LEU A 100 6.30 -9.54 -22.68
N THR A 101 6.44 -10.64 -21.96
CA THR A 101 5.30 -11.30 -21.29
C THR A 101 5.21 -10.86 -19.83
N ASN A 102 6.35 -10.81 -19.14
CA ASN A 102 6.40 -10.53 -17.71
C ASN A 102 7.50 -9.49 -17.42
N ILE A 103 7.25 -8.60 -16.48
CA ILE A 103 8.21 -7.66 -15.89
C ILE A 103 8.38 -8.07 -14.43
N ILE A 104 9.62 -8.17 -13.96
CA ILE A 104 9.89 -8.50 -12.56
C ILE A 104 10.75 -7.41 -11.94
N VAL A 105 10.32 -6.96 -10.76
CA VAL A 105 10.95 -5.85 -10.04
C VAL A 105 11.47 -6.35 -8.69
N ASP A 106 12.79 -6.26 -8.48
CA ASP A 106 13.41 -6.44 -7.16
C ASP A 106 13.35 -5.12 -6.39
N THR A 107 12.96 -5.20 -5.12
CA THR A 107 12.87 -4.05 -4.22
C THR A 107 13.97 -4.08 -3.16
N PRO A 108 14.32 -2.92 -2.55
CA PRO A 108 15.33 -2.87 -1.50
C PRO A 108 15.13 -3.90 -0.38
N GLY A 109 16.24 -4.35 0.20
CA GLY A 109 16.23 -5.28 1.34
C GLY A 109 15.30 -4.84 2.48
N GLN A 110 15.28 -3.55 2.80
CA GLN A 110 14.41 -2.94 3.81
C GLN A 110 13.05 -2.56 3.21
N ILE A 111 12.01 -3.26 3.66
CA ILE A 111 10.65 -3.14 3.12
C ILE A 111 10.03 -1.77 3.41
N GLU A 112 10.36 -1.17 4.55
CA GLU A 112 9.83 0.13 4.97
C GLU A 112 10.31 1.27 4.07
N CYS A 113 11.54 1.16 3.56
CA CYS A 113 12.12 2.15 2.64
C CYS A 113 11.36 2.19 1.31
N PHE A 114 10.65 1.13 0.94
CA PHE A 114 9.89 1.05 -0.31
C PHE A 114 8.39 1.30 -0.09
N ILE A 115 7.73 0.58 0.83
CA ILE A 115 6.27 0.69 1.01
C ILE A 115 5.84 2.02 1.65
N TRP A 116 6.59 2.47 2.65
CA TRP A 116 6.23 3.68 3.42
C TRP A 116 6.87 4.96 2.87
N SER A 117 7.70 4.85 1.83
CA SER A 117 8.24 6.03 1.16
C SER A 117 7.28 6.55 0.09
N ALA A 118 7.25 7.86 -0.07
CA ALA A 118 6.52 8.51 -1.16
C ALA A 118 7.05 8.05 -2.53
N SER A 119 8.37 7.93 -2.68
CA SER A 119 8.98 7.46 -3.93
C SER A 119 8.60 6.03 -4.28
N GLY A 120 8.60 5.10 -3.32
CA GLY A 120 8.15 3.72 -3.59
C GLY A 120 6.65 3.63 -3.89
N SER A 121 5.82 4.46 -3.24
CA SER A 121 4.40 4.60 -3.62
C SER A 121 4.24 5.10 -5.05
N ILE A 122 4.95 6.16 -5.45
CA ILE A 122 4.92 6.72 -6.81
C ILE A 122 5.38 5.67 -7.83
N ILE A 123 6.47 4.95 -7.56
CA ILE A 123 6.97 3.91 -8.46
C ILE A 123 5.93 2.80 -8.63
N THR A 124 5.36 2.32 -7.52
CA THR A 124 4.34 1.26 -7.54
C THR A 124 3.09 1.70 -8.29
N GLU A 125 2.63 2.93 -8.05
CA GLU A 125 1.48 3.50 -8.74
C GLU A 125 1.74 3.70 -10.23
N ALA A 126 2.93 4.14 -10.64
CA ALA A 126 3.31 4.26 -12.04
C ALA A 126 3.23 2.92 -12.77
N PHE A 127 3.73 1.83 -12.17
CA PHE A 127 3.59 0.48 -12.74
C PHE A 127 2.14 0.02 -12.81
N ALA A 128 1.37 0.19 -11.73
CA ALA A 128 -0.05 -0.15 -11.70
C ALA A 128 -0.87 0.65 -12.72
N SER A 129 -0.48 1.89 -13.01
CA SER A 129 -1.17 2.73 -13.99
C SER A 129 -1.13 2.18 -15.39
N THR A 130 -0.01 1.58 -15.76
CA THR A 130 0.25 1.19 -17.15
C THR A 130 0.09 -0.31 -17.37
N PHE A 131 0.45 -1.13 -16.37
CA PHE A 131 0.53 -2.58 -16.51
C PHE A 131 -0.26 -3.29 -15.40
N PRO A 132 -0.86 -4.46 -15.68
CA PRO A 132 -1.38 -5.34 -14.65
C PRO A 132 -0.27 -5.68 -13.64
N THR A 133 -0.41 -5.22 -12.40
CA THR A 133 0.66 -5.30 -11.41
C THR A 133 0.22 -6.15 -10.22
N VAL A 134 1.05 -7.13 -9.86
CA VAL A 134 0.84 -8.07 -8.75
C VAL A 134 1.99 -7.94 -7.77
N ILE A 135 1.67 -7.91 -6.47
CA ILE A 135 2.66 -7.90 -5.39
C ILE A 135 2.98 -9.33 -4.97
N ALA A 136 4.23 -9.76 -5.14
CA ALA A 136 4.72 -11.01 -4.61
C ALA A 136 5.38 -10.77 -3.24
N TYR A 137 4.67 -11.13 -2.17
CA TYR A 137 5.13 -10.96 -0.79
C TYR A 137 5.91 -12.18 -0.30
N ILE A 138 7.23 -12.04 -0.30
CA ILE A 138 8.17 -13.11 0.01
C ILE A 138 8.35 -13.21 1.53
N VAL A 139 7.85 -14.30 2.09
CA VAL A 139 7.90 -14.66 3.51
C VAL A 139 9.01 -15.68 3.75
N ASP A 140 9.74 -15.53 4.86
CA ASP A 140 10.76 -16.49 5.30
C ASP A 140 10.11 -17.62 6.12
N THR A 141 9.76 -18.75 5.51
CA THR A 141 8.97 -19.82 6.16
C THR A 141 9.62 -20.37 7.43
N PRO A 142 10.93 -20.69 7.48
CA PRO A 142 11.58 -21.19 8.69
C PRO A 142 11.55 -20.22 9.87
N ARG A 143 11.37 -18.91 9.64
CA ARG A 143 11.27 -17.90 10.70
C ARG A 143 9.83 -17.64 11.15
N ASN A 144 8.85 -18.17 10.43
CA ASN A 144 7.42 -17.98 10.68
C ASN A 144 6.75 -19.19 11.34
N THR A 145 7.54 -20.13 11.87
CA THR A 145 7.02 -21.30 12.59
C THR A 145 6.35 -20.95 13.91
N SER A 146 6.62 -19.77 14.47
CA SER A 146 5.91 -19.27 15.66
C SER A 146 4.62 -18.54 15.25
N PRO A 147 3.44 -18.95 15.76
CA PRO A 147 2.15 -18.28 15.51
C PRO A 147 2.19 -16.76 15.74
N THR A 148 2.90 -16.29 16.76
CA THR A 148 3.01 -14.85 17.08
C THR A 148 3.76 -14.08 15.99
N THR A 149 4.84 -14.68 15.47
CA THR A 149 5.63 -14.10 14.37
C THR A 149 4.86 -14.17 13.06
N PHE A 150 4.17 -15.28 12.81
CA PHE A 150 3.29 -15.45 11.66
C PHE A 150 2.21 -14.37 11.62
N MET A 151 1.48 -14.18 12.72
CA MET A 151 0.44 -13.16 12.84
C MET A 151 0.99 -11.77 12.52
N SER A 152 2.14 -11.43 13.13
CA SER A 152 2.76 -10.11 12.93
C SER A 152 3.13 -9.90 11.46
N ASN A 153 3.64 -10.93 10.77
CA ASN A 153 3.94 -10.87 9.34
C ASN A 153 2.68 -10.79 8.47
N MET A 154 1.59 -11.45 8.83
CA MET A 154 0.32 -11.37 8.12
C MET A 154 -0.36 -10.01 8.30
N LEU A 155 -0.31 -9.40 9.48
CA LEU A 155 -0.78 -8.02 9.69
C LEU A 155 0.04 -7.01 8.91
N TYR A 156 1.35 -7.24 8.79
CA TYR A 156 2.21 -6.45 7.93
C TYR A 156 1.82 -6.60 6.45
N ALA A 157 1.53 -7.83 6.01
CA ALA A 157 1.04 -8.10 4.67
C ALA A 157 -0.30 -7.38 4.39
N CYS A 158 -1.22 -7.41 5.35
CA CYS A 158 -2.49 -6.71 5.30
C CYS A 158 -2.30 -5.20 5.16
N SER A 159 -1.38 -4.63 5.92
CA SER A 159 -1.03 -3.20 5.82
C SER A 159 -0.53 -2.84 4.41
N ILE A 160 0.27 -3.70 3.77
CA ILE A 160 0.75 -3.51 2.39
C ILE A 160 -0.40 -3.58 1.40
N LEU A 161 -1.29 -4.57 1.53
CA LEU A 161 -2.45 -4.73 0.65
C LEU A 161 -3.33 -3.49 0.68
N TYR A 162 -3.66 -2.96 1.87
CA TYR A 162 -4.45 -1.74 1.98
C TYR A 162 -3.72 -0.49 1.47
N LYS A 163 -2.39 -0.41 1.67
CA LYS A 163 -1.59 0.74 1.22
C LYS A 163 -1.42 0.80 -0.29
N THR A 164 -1.20 -0.35 -0.92
CA THR A 164 -0.94 -0.47 -2.37
C THR A 164 -2.23 -0.65 -3.17
N LYS A 165 -3.26 -1.23 -2.56
CA LYS A 165 -4.53 -1.63 -3.19
C LYS A 165 -4.33 -2.59 -4.39
N LEU A 166 -3.20 -3.30 -4.44
CA LEU A 166 -2.88 -4.21 -5.53
C LEU A 166 -3.13 -5.66 -5.12
N PRO A 167 -3.45 -6.55 -6.08
CA PRO A 167 -3.54 -7.97 -5.81
C PRO A 167 -2.20 -8.50 -5.31
N MET A 168 -2.27 -9.30 -4.26
CA MET A 168 -1.11 -9.76 -3.51
C MET A 168 -1.09 -11.28 -3.45
N ILE A 169 0.09 -11.84 -3.67
CA ILE A 169 0.37 -13.26 -3.53
C ILE A 169 1.35 -13.41 -2.37
N VAL A 170 0.97 -14.20 -1.37
CA VAL A 170 1.85 -14.57 -0.26
C VAL A 170 2.69 -15.76 -0.69
N VAL A 171 4.01 -15.55 -0.73
CA VAL A 171 4.98 -16.52 -1.20
C VAL A 171 5.82 -17.00 -0.02
N PHE A 172 5.53 -18.20 0.47
CA PHE A 172 6.31 -18.88 1.49
C PHE A 172 7.59 -19.43 0.88
N ASN A 173 8.70 -18.72 1.08
CA ASN A 173 10.00 -19.10 0.51
C ASN A 173 10.76 -20.04 1.44
N LYS A 174 11.73 -20.78 0.88
CA LYS A 174 12.59 -21.74 1.57
C LYS A 174 11.84 -22.98 2.06
N THR A 175 10.89 -23.46 1.25
CA THR A 175 10.18 -24.73 1.52
C THR A 175 11.10 -25.95 1.54
N ASP A 176 12.32 -25.83 1.01
CA ASP A 176 13.37 -26.84 1.13
C ASP A 176 13.86 -27.07 2.58
N VAL A 177 13.67 -26.09 3.46
CA VAL A 177 14.07 -26.18 4.88
C VAL A 177 12.88 -26.49 5.78
N THR A 178 11.74 -25.85 5.53
CA THR A 178 10.52 -26.02 6.33
C THR A 178 9.31 -25.95 5.43
N ASP A 179 8.45 -26.96 5.52
CA ASP A 179 7.25 -27.03 4.71
C ASP A 179 6.26 -25.90 5.06
N CYS A 180 5.46 -25.47 4.08
CA CYS A 180 4.49 -24.39 4.20
C CYS A 180 3.07 -24.86 4.57
N GLU A 181 2.84 -26.17 4.70
CA GLU A 181 1.51 -26.73 5.01
C GLU A 181 0.90 -26.13 6.29
N PHE A 182 1.69 -25.98 7.37
CA PHE A 182 1.22 -25.38 8.62
C PHE A 182 0.66 -23.96 8.41
N ALA A 183 1.27 -23.17 7.53
CA ALA A 183 0.84 -21.80 7.26
C ALA A 183 -0.45 -21.79 6.43
N LYS A 184 -0.59 -22.71 5.47
CA LYS A 184 -1.83 -22.90 4.71
C LYS A 184 -2.97 -23.34 5.62
N GLU A 185 -2.71 -24.25 6.54
CA GLU A 185 -3.68 -24.68 7.55
C GLU A 185 -4.11 -23.50 8.44
N TRP A 186 -3.18 -22.69 8.93
CA TRP A 186 -3.52 -21.54 9.79
C TRP A 186 -4.33 -20.44 9.09
N MET A 187 -4.20 -20.32 7.76
CA MET A 187 -4.99 -19.34 7.00
C MET A 187 -6.36 -19.86 6.61
N ASN A 188 -6.48 -21.17 6.34
CA ASN A 188 -7.76 -21.80 6.00
C ASN A 188 -8.60 -22.13 7.24
N ASP A 189 -7.95 -22.53 8.32
CA ASP A 189 -8.57 -22.95 9.57
C ASP A 189 -8.07 -22.07 10.72
N PHE A 190 -8.91 -21.09 11.06
CA PHE A 190 -8.64 -20.17 12.14
C PHE A 190 -8.69 -20.84 13.53
N GLU A 191 -9.44 -21.93 13.71
CA GLU A 191 -9.50 -22.64 14.99
C GLU A 191 -8.16 -23.33 15.29
N VAL A 192 -7.55 -23.94 14.27
CA VAL A 192 -6.21 -24.52 14.37
C VAL A 192 -5.18 -23.44 14.72
N PHE A 193 -5.28 -22.26 14.11
CA PHE A 193 -4.40 -21.13 14.44
C PHE A 193 -4.59 -20.65 15.89
N GLN A 194 -5.84 -20.50 16.36
CA GLN A 194 -6.12 -20.14 17.76
C GLN A 194 -5.56 -21.17 18.74
N GLN A 195 -5.71 -22.46 18.44
CA GLN A 195 -5.20 -23.52 19.30
C GLN A 195 -3.66 -23.47 19.35
N ALA A 196 -3.01 -23.33 18.19
CA ALA A 196 -1.55 -23.22 18.11
C ALA A 196 -1.03 -22.03 18.92
N LEU A 197 -1.75 -20.90 18.92
CA LEU A 197 -1.36 -19.72 19.69
C LEU A 197 -1.52 -19.94 21.21
N LYS A 198 -2.62 -20.55 21.65
CA LYS A 198 -2.82 -20.90 23.07
C LYS A 198 -1.73 -21.83 23.58
N GLU A 199 -1.39 -22.86 22.80
CA GLU A 199 -0.32 -23.80 23.14
C GLU A 199 1.05 -23.13 23.21
N ASN A 200 1.27 -22.07 22.42
CA ASN A 200 2.53 -21.34 22.42
C ASN A 200 2.63 -20.38 23.61
N GLU A 201 1.53 -19.72 23.99
CA GLU A 201 1.43 -18.92 25.24
C GLU A 201 1.67 -19.78 26.49
N GLU A 202 1.23 -21.04 26.49
CA GLU A 202 1.47 -21.98 27.59
C GLU A 202 2.93 -22.47 27.67
N LYS A 203 3.65 -22.49 26.55
CA LYS A 203 5.06 -22.93 26.46
C LYS A 203 6.05 -21.80 26.76
N GLU A 204 5.72 -20.54 26.45
CA GLU A 204 6.55 -19.37 26.75
C GLU A 204 6.23 -18.84 28.16
N ASP A 205 6.77 -19.50 29.20
CA ASP A 205 6.86 -19.08 30.62
C ASP A 205 6.06 -17.81 30.99
N GLY A 206 4.72 -17.93 31.08
CA GLY A 206 3.83 -17.08 31.87
C GLY A 206 3.80 -15.55 31.63
N ASN A 207 4.46 -15.04 30.59
CA ASN A 207 4.55 -13.59 30.33
C ASN A 207 3.85 -13.16 29.02
N GLY A 208 3.37 -14.12 28.22
CA GLY A 208 2.42 -13.87 27.13
C GLY A 208 1.04 -13.59 27.74
N SER A 209 0.69 -12.31 27.89
CA SER A 209 -0.60 -11.94 28.43
C SER A 209 -1.72 -12.49 27.53
N GLY A 210 -2.70 -13.21 28.08
CA GLY A 210 -3.88 -13.72 27.35
C GLY A 210 -4.74 -12.65 26.64
N TYR A 211 -4.33 -11.38 26.72
CA TYR A 211 -4.79 -10.31 25.84
C TYR A 211 -4.51 -10.58 24.35
N MET A 212 -3.41 -11.27 24.00
CA MET A 212 -3.08 -11.56 22.60
C MET A 212 -4.13 -12.50 21.99
N ASN A 213 -4.52 -13.56 22.69
CA ASN A 213 -5.64 -14.42 22.31
C ASN A 213 -6.99 -13.67 22.22
N SER A 214 -7.28 -12.75 23.14
CA SER A 214 -8.49 -11.90 23.07
C SER A 214 -8.47 -10.96 21.84
N LEU A 215 -7.31 -10.41 21.51
CA LEU A 215 -7.10 -9.58 20.32
C LEU A 215 -7.30 -10.40 19.05
N ILE A 216 -6.74 -11.61 18.99
CA ILE A 216 -6.89 -12.52 17.84
C ILE A 216 -8.35 -12.90 17.62
N ASN A 217 -9.08 -13.21 18.68
CA ASN A 217 -10.52 -13.48 18.56
C ASN A 217 -11.27 -12.27 17.99
N SER A 218 -10.88 -11.06 18.38
CA SER A 218 -11.46 -9.81 17.86
C SER A 218 -11.05 -9.53 16.41
N MET A 219 -9.85 -9.95 16.00
CA MET A 219 -9.30 -9.77 14.65
C MET A 219 -9.63 -10.92 13.70
N SER A 220 -10.25 -12.00 14.19
CA SER A 220 -10.57 -13.22 13.43
C SER A 220 -11.30 -12.95 12.12
N LEU A 221 -12.42 -12.25 12.21
CA LEU A 221 -13.25 -11.89 11.07
C LEU A 221 -12.49 -11.03 10.04
N MET A 222 -11.64 -10.11 10.54
CA MET A 222 -10.82 -9.26 9.68
C MET A 222 -9.72 -10.06 8.97
N LEU A 223 -9.10 -11.01 9.67
CA LEU A 223 -8.09 -11.90 9.10
C LEU A 223 -8.70 -12.87 8.07
N GLU A 224 -9.90 -13.38 8.31
CA GLU A 224 -10.61 -14.25 7.36
C GLU A 224 -10.94 -13.50 6.07
N GLU A 225 -11.50 -12.29 6.16
CA GLU A 225 -11.78 -11.46 4.99
C GLU A 225 -10.48 -11.09 4.26
N PHE A 226 -9.41 -10.80 4.98
CA PHE A 226 -8.09 -10.57 4.40
C PHE A 226 -7.53 -11.80 3.67
N TYR A 227 -7.58 -12.99 4.28
CA TYR A 227 -7.07 -14.22 3.66
C TYR A 227 -7.89 -14.65 2.44
N SER A 228 -9.19 -14.32 2.39
CA SER A 228 -10.02 -14.60 1.22
C SER A 228 -9.54 -13.90 -0.07
N GLN A 229 -8.82 -12.78 0.07
CA GLN A 229 -8.28 -12.01 -1.06
C GLN A 229 -6.89 -12.47 -1.48
N LEU A 230 -6.20 -13.26 -0.65
CA LEU A 230 -4.81 -13.63 -0.86
C LEU A 230 -4.70 -15.00 -1.53
N ASP A 231 -3.84 -15.08 -2.55
CA ASP A 231 -3.35 -16.36 -3.04
C ASP A 231 -2.08 -16.74 -2.29
N VAL A 232 -1.97 -18.01 -1.95
CA VAL A 232 -0.89 -18.56 -1.13
C VAL A 232 -0.14 -19.62 -1.91
N VAL A 233 1.17 -19.45 -2.03
CA VAL A 233 2.05 -20.45 -2.65
C VAL A 233 3.29 -20.74 -1.81
N GLY A 234 3.73 -21.99 -1.85
CA GLY A 234 5.00 -22.42 -1.26
C GLY A 234 6.04 -22.57 -2.36
N VAL A 235 7.21 -21.95 -2.19
CA VAL A 235 8.28 -22.04 -3.18
C VAL A 235 9.64 -22.29 -2.53
N SER A 236 10.49 -23.02 -3.24
CA SER A 236 11.92 -23.07 -2.92
C SER A 236 12.70 -22.38 -4.01
N SER A 237 13.25 -21.21 -3.69
CA SER A 237 14.14 -20.48 -4.60
C SER A 237 15.41 -21.30 -4.94
N TYR A 238 15.81 -22.24 -4.07
CA TYR A 238 16.99 -23.06 -4.28
C TYR A 238 16.74 -24.21 -5.26
N THR A 239 15.65 -24.96 -5.09
CA THR A 239 15.35 -26.12 -5.95
C THR A 239 14.56 -25.72 -7.21
N GLY A 240 13.79 -24.63 -7.15
CA GLY A 240 12.86 -24.22 -8.21
C GLY A 240 11.46 -24.84 -8.06
N ASP A 241 11.18 -25.50 -6.95
CA ASP A 241 9.88 -26.07 -6.64
C ASP A 241 8.82 -24.97 -6.36
N GLY A 242 7.57 -25.22 -6.76
CA GLY A 242 6.43 -24.32 -6.58
C GLY A 242 6.33 -23.13 -7.54
N PHE A 243 7.30 -22.92 -8.44
CA PHE A 243 7.28 -21.78 -9.38
C PHE A 243 6.21 -21.90 -10.48
N ASP A 244 5.77 -23.11 -10.80
CA ASP A 244 4.65 -23.32 -11.71
C ASP A 244 3.33 -22.85 -11.08
N GLU A 245 3.09 -23.23 -9.82
CA GLU A 245 1.92 -22.79 -9.05
C GLU A 245 1.92 -21.26 -8.88
N PHE A 246 3.09 -20.67 -8.59
CA PHE A 246 3.24 -19.22 -8.51
C PHE A 246 2.84 -18.52 -9.81
N LEU A 247 3.26 -19.02 -10.97
CA LEU A 247 2.91 -18.40 -12.25
C LEU A 247 1.40 -18.51 -12.54
N THR A 248 0.77 -19.64 -12.23
CA THR A 248 -0.68 -19.78 -12.33
C THR A 248 -1.42 -18.82 -11.40
N ALA A 249 -0.94 -18.62 -10.17
CA ALA A 249 -1.49 -17.63 -9.24
C ALA A 249 -1.34 -16.20 -9.78
N VAL A 250 -0.19 -15.88 -10.41
CA VAL A 250 0.01 -14.58 -11.07
C VAL A 250 -1.01 -14.38 -12.20
N ASP A 251 -1.23 -15.38 -13.05
CA ASP A 251 -2.21 -15.29 -14.14
C ASP A 251 -3.62 -15.03 -13.60
N ASN A 252 -4.05 -15.74 -12.55
CA ASN A 252 -5.33 -15.52 -11.89
C ASN A 252 -5.45 -14.10 -11.31
N LYS A 253 -4.39 -13.61 -10.63
CA LYS A 253 -4.37 -12.24 -10.08
C LYS A 253 -4.34 -11.15 -11.15
N VAL A 254 -3.80 -11.43 -12.33
CA VAL A 254 -3.84 -10.50 -13.46
C VAL A 254 -5.27 -10.37 -14.01
N ASP A 255 -6.04 -11.46 -14.03
CA ASP A 255 -7.46 -11.40 -14.41
C ASP A 255 -8.26 -10.61 -13.36
N GLU A 256 -8.05 -10.89 -12.06
CA GLU A 256 -8.65 -10.14 -10.95
C GLU A 256 -8.30 -8.64 -11.02
N TYR A 257 -7.05 -8.32 -11.35
CA TYR A 257 -6.60 -6.94 -11.53
C TYR A 257 -7.41 -6.19 -12.60
N ASN A 258 -7.64 -6.85 -13.74
CA ASN A 258 -8.35 -6.24 -14.86
C ASN A 258 -9.84 -6.04 -14.55
N GLU A 259 -10.44 -6.92 -13.75
CA GLU A 259 -11.86 -6.83 -13.37
C GLU A 259 -12.10 -5.80 -12.26
N PHE A 260 -11.36 -5.87 -11.16
CA PHE A 260 -11.63 -5.06 -9.97
C PHE A 260 -10.83 -3.77 -9.95
N TYR A 261 -9.51 -3.86 -10.08
CA TYR A 261 -8.64 -2.72 -9.87
C TYR A 261 -8.75 -1.69 -11.00
N LYS A 262 -8.70 -2.15 -12.25
CA LYS A 262 -8.79 -1.26 -13.41
C LYS A 262 -10.13 -0.52 -13.44
N ALA A 263 -11.23 -1.21 -13.20
CA ALA A 263 -12.57 -0.62 -13.17
C ALA A 263 -12.74 0.39 -12.03
N GLU A 264 -12.26 0.07 -10.82
CA GLU A 264 -12.35 1.00 -9.70
C GLU A 264 -11.49 2.25 -9.91
N ARG A 265 -10.31 2.08 -10.51
CA ARG A 265 -9.45 3.20 -10.87
C ARG A 265 -10.08 4.10 -11.93
N GLU A 266 -10.67 3.53 -12.98
CA GLU A 266 -11.37 4.29 -14.02
C GLU A 266 -12.51 5.13 -13.41
N ARG A 267 -13.30 4.55 -12.49
CA ARG A 267 -14.33 5.29 -11.74
C ARG A 267 -13.78 6.44 -10.92
N ILE A 268 -12.66 6.23 -10.22
CA ILE A 268 -12.01 7.29 -9.42
C ILE A 268 -11.53 8.42 -10.33
N LEU A 269 -10.95 8.09 -11.49
CA LEU A 269 -10.43 9.06 -12.45
C LEU A 269 -11.56 9.85 -13.10
N GLU A 270 -12.65 9.18 -13.50
CA GLU A 270 -13.86 9.84 -14.02
C GLU A 270 -14.48 10.79 -12.98
N LYS A 271 -14.54 10.38 -11.72
CA LYS A 271 -15.05 11.22 -10.64
C LYS A 271 -14.19 12.46 -10.44
N LYS A 272 -12.86 12.31 -10.44
CA LYS A 272 -11.92 13.45 -10.36
C LYS A 272 -12.06 14.40 -11.55
N ALA A 273 -12.15 13.88 -12.77
CA ALA A 273 -12.34 14.69 -13.97
C ALA A 273 -13.67 15.47 -13.94
N LEU A 274 -14.73 14.83 -13.45
CA LEU A 274 -16.04 15.45 -13.31
C LEU A 274 -16.04 16.53 -12.22
N ASP A 275 -15.33 16.32 -11.11
CA ASP A 275 -15.18 17.32 -10.05
C ASP A 275 -14.28 18.49 -10.49
N GLU A 276 -13.24 18.25 -11.29
CA GLU A 276 -12.45 19.32 -11.94
C GLU A 276 -13.29 20.14 -12.92
N GLN A 277 -14.11 19.49 -13.75
CA GLN A 277 -15.02 20.19 -14.66
C GLN A 277 -16.04 21.05 -13.89
N LYS A 278 -16.59 20.53 -12.78
CA LYS A 278 -17.46 21.32 -11.89
C LYS A 278 -16.72 22.49 -11.27
N ARG A 279 -15.48 22.30 -10.81
CA ARG A 279 -14.64 23.39 -10.26
C ARG A 279 -14.37 24.47 -11.30
N LYS A 280 -13.99 24.09 -12.53
CA LYS A 280 -13.79 25.01 -13.67
C LYS A 280 -15.08 25.73 -14.07
N ALA A 281 -16.22 25.04 -14.08
CA ALA A 281 -17.52 25.67 -14.34
C ALA A 281 -17.93 26.64 -13.22
N ASN A 282 -17.66 26.31 -11.96
CA ASN A 282 -17.93 27.18 -10.82
C ASN A 282 -17.02 28.41 -10.80
N SER A 283 -15.74 28.27 -11.15
CA SER A 283 -14.81 29.41 -11.25
C SER A 283 -15.19 30.32 -12.41
N LEU A 284 -15.57 29.78 -13.57
CA LEU A 284 -16.09 30.54 -14.71
C LEU A 284 -17.39 31.27 -14.36
N ASN A 285 -18.34 30.61 -13.69
CA ASN A 285 -19.58 31.26 -13.24
C ASN A 285 -19.32 32.38 -12.23
N LYS A 286 -18.34 32.19 -11.33
CA LYS A 286 -17.93 33.23 -10.38
C LYS A 286 -17.29 34.42 -11.11
N LEU A 287 -16.38 34.17 -12.06
CA LEU A 287 -15.77 35.20 -12.90
C LEU A 287 -16.80 35.96 -13.76
N MET A 288 -17.76 35.26 -14.36
CA MET A 288 -18.86 35.88 -15.12
C MET A 288 -19.79 36.72 -14.23
N LYS A 289 -19.97 36.33 -12.97
CA LYS A 289 -20.74 37.10 -11.99
C LYS A 289 -19.98 38.34 -11.53
N ASP A 290 -18.67 38.22 -11.35
CA ASP A 290 -17.79 39.34 -10.94
C ASP A 290 -17.57 40.33 -12.10
N MET A 291 -17.56 39.87 -13.36
CA MET A 291 -17.56 40.73 -14.55
C MET A 291 -18.91 41.38 -14.86
N LYS A 292 -20.01 40.93 -14.24
CA LYS A 292 -21.35 41.53 -14.41
C LYS A 292 -21.61 42.73 -13.49
N ILE A 293 -20.57 43.51 -13.19
CA ILE A 293 -20.69 44.85 -12.63
C ILE A 293 -19.92 45.82 -13.54
N GLU A 294 -20.71 46.69 -14.19
CA GLU A 294 -20.36 47.86 -15.03
C GLU A 294 -19.90 47.63 -16.48
N GLY A 295 -20.88 47.69 -17.39
CA GLY A 295 -20.70 48.20 -18.76
C GLY A 295 -20.99 47.19 -19.88
N ASP A 296 -21.94 47.52 -20.75
CA ASP A 296 -22.15 46.83 -22.03
C ASP A 296 -20.83 46.71 -22.81
N THR A 297 -20.34 45.48 -23.00
CA THR A 297 -19.40 45.19 -24.07
C THR A 297 -19.61 43.75 -24.52
N GLU A 298 -20.09 43.56 -25.76
CA GLU A 298 -20.07 42.28 -26.44
C GLU A 298 -18.62 41.82 -26.61
N VAL A 299 -18.28 40.63 -26.11
CA VAL A 299 -16.99 39.99 -26.40
C VAL A 299 -17.28 38.67 -27.10
N LEU A 300 -16.85 38.60 -28.37
CA LEU A 300 -16.92 37.41 -29.22
C LEU A 300 -16.23 36.21 -28.54
N SER A 301 -16.90 35.06 -28.57
CA SER A 301 -16.28 33.77 -28.27
C SER A 301 -15.61 33.23 -29.54
N ASP A 302 -14.33 33.52 -29.74
CA ASP A 302 -13.50 32.72 -30.62
C ASP A 302 -12.87 31.60 -29.80
N TYR A 303 -13.31 30.38 -30.10
CA TYR A 303 -12.64 29.15 -29.68
C TYR A 303 -11.56 28.85 -30.70
N GLU A 304 -10.30 29.03 -30.33
CA GLU A 304 -9.19 28.30 -30.94
C GLU A 304 -8.47 27.52 -29.84
N GLU A 305 -8.41 26.21 -30.04
CA GLU A 305 -7.54 25.29 -29.30
C GLU A 305 -6.09 25.62 -29.68
N GLU A 306 -5.32 26.18 -28.75
CA GLU A 306 -3.86 26.22 -28.87
C GLU A 306 -3.20 25.49 -27.69
N GLU A 307 -2.34 24.56 -28.08
CA GLU A 307 -1.44 23.80 -27.23
C GLU A 307 -0.40 24.70 -26.54
N GLU A 308 0.00 24.26 -25.35
CA GLU A 308 1.27 24.54 -24.65
C GLU A 308 1.74 26.01 -24.49
N HIS A 309 1.61 26.54 -23.26
CA HIS A 309 2.72 27.28 -22.66
C HIS A 309 2.72 27.22 -21.12
N GLU A 310 3.88 26.83 -20.59
CA GLU A 310 4.28 26.88 -19.19
C GLU A 310 4.17 28.30 -18.59
N GLY A 311 3.79 28.38 -17.32
CA GLY A 311 4.09 29.55 -16.48
C GLY A 311 2.91 30.12 -15.69
N ASN A 312 2.51 29.41 -14.63
CA ASN A 312 2.27 29.96 -13.28
C ASN A 312 1.81 28.81 -12.38
N GLY A 313 2.76 28.26 -11.63
CA GLY A 313 2.50 27.25 -10.61
C GLY A 313 1.78 27.85 -9.41
N GLU A 314 0.47 28.00 -9.50
CA GLU A 314 -0.39 27.98 -8.31
C GLU A 314 -1.01 26.60 -8.19
N VAL A 315 -0.30 25.71 -7.48
CA VAL A 315 -0.91 24.50 -6.94
C VAL A 315 -1.73 24.94 -5.74
N LEU A 316 -3.01 25.20 -5.94
CA LEU A 316 -3.94 25.46 -4.83
C LEU A 316 -4.12 24.15 -4.07
N ARG A 317 -3.87 24.22 -2.76
CA ARG A 317 -3.91 23.11 -1.80
C ARG A 317 -5.25 22.38 -1.87
N ASP A 318 -5.20 21.05 -1.95
CA ASP A 318 -6.40 20.21 -1.88
C ASP A 318 -7.15 20.51 -0.58
N GLU A 319 -8.40 20.95 -0.68
CA GLU A 319 -9.28 21.21 0.49
C GLU A 319 -9.66 19.93 1.27
N ASP A 320 -9.20 18.76 0.83
CA ASP A 320 -9.33 17.48 1.55
C ASP A 320 -8.13 17.19 2.49
N GLU A 321 -7.13 18.08 2.53
CA GLU A 321 -6.03 17.97 3.50
C GLU A 321 -6.46 18.53 4.86
N VAL A 322 -6.77 17.65 5.81
CA VAL A 322 -7.11 18.02 7.20
C VAL A 322 -6.02 18.96 7.74
N GLU A 323 -6.39 20.21 8.00
CA GLU A 323 -5.50 21.26 8.48
C GLU A 323 -4.88 20.82 9.82
N ARG A 324 -3.63 20.35 9.79
CA ARG A 324 -2.89 20.04 11.02
C ARG A 324 -2.41 21.36 11.61
N GLU A 325 -3.15 21.89 12.57
CA GLU A 325 -2.67 22.96 13.45
C GLU A 325 -1.42 22.47 14.22
N TYR A 326 -0.26 23.06 13.91
CA TYR A 326 0.94 22.88 14.71
C TYR A 326 0.85 23.77 15.95
N THR A 327 0.46 23.19 17.09
CA THR A 327 0.61 23.85 18.39
C THR A 327 2.08 23.86 18.79
N PHE A 328 2.69 25.04 18.89
CA PHE A 328 4.05 25.20 19.39
C PHE A 328 4.13 24.74 20.86
N PRO A 329 5.25 24.16 21.31
CA PRO A 329 5.40 23.67 22.69
C PRO A 329 5.26 24.74 23.79
N GLU A 330 5.36 26.03 23.44
CA GLU A 330 5.26 27.13 24.41
C GLU A 330 3.82 27.48 24.83
N ASP A 331 2.79 27.06 24.06
CA ASP A 331 1.38 27.38 24.36
C ASP A 331 0.69 26.41 25.33
N ARG A 332 1.34 25.31 25.76
CA ARG A 332 0.70 24.28 26.60
C ARG A 332 0.59 24.62 28.09
N ASN A 333 1.11 25.76 28.54
CA ASN A 333 1.09 26.11 29.98
C ASN A 333 -0.13 26.92 30.42
N SER A 334 -1.07 27.23 29.52
CA SER A 334 -2.21 28.10 29.85
C SER A 334 -3.57 27.40 29.96
N GLU A 335 -3.67 26.11 29.64
CA GLU A 335 -4.96 25.38 29.57
C GLU A 335 -5.24 24.43 30.75
N ILE A 336 -4.70 24.71 31.94
CA ILE A 336 -5.00 23.93 33.17
C ILE A 336 -5.94 24.71 34.12
N SER A 337 -6.89 25.46 33.59
CA SER A 337 -7.97 26.01 34.42
C SER A 337 -9.27 26.06 33.63
N ASP A 338 -10.15 25.09 33.90
CA ASP A 338 -11.62 25.25 34.00
C ASP A 338 -12.41 24.08 33.35
N ASP A 339 -12.40 22.93 34.05
CA ASP A 339 -13.25 21.74 33.77
C ASP A 339 -14.75 22.07 33.60
N ALA A 340 -15.21 23.18 34.19
CA ALA A 340 -16.60 23.63 34.12
C ALA A 340 -17.07 24.02 32.70
N THR A 341 -16.16 24.42 31.82
CA THR A 341 -16.50 24.88 30.46
C THR A 341 -16.67 23.75 29.46
N LEU A 342 -15.90 22.67 29.62
CA LEU A 342 -15.96 21.47 28.78
C LEU A 342 -17.27 20.71 29.00
N GLN A 343 -17.70 20.59 30.26
CA GLN A 343 -18.94 19.92 30.63
C GLN A 343 -20.17 20.65 30.06
N ALA A 344 -20.17 21.99 30.09
CA ALA A 344 -21.22 22.82 29.50
C ALA A 344 -21.31 22.67 27.97
N ARG A 345 -20.17 22.53 27.28
CA ARG A 345 -20.13 22.29 25.82
C ARG A 345 -20.67 20.92 25.44
N TYR A 346 -20.34 19.88 26.22
CA TYR A 346 -20.89 18.54 26.03
C TYR A 346 -22.41 18.51 26.23
N GLN A 347 -22.92 19.24 27.22
CA GLN A 347 -24.34 19.28 27.52
C GLN A 347 -25.13 20.02 26.43
N ALA A 348 -24.59 21.14 25.93
CA ALA A 348 -25.18 21.86 24.80
C ALA A 348 -25.20 21.03 23.50
N ALA A 349 -24.16 20.25 23.24
CA ALA A 349 -24.12 19.32 22.10
C ALA A 349 -25.14 18.18 22.26
N PHE A 350 -25.32 17.67 23.48
CA PHE A 350 -26.33 16.64 23.76
C PHE A 350 -27.75 17.17 23.54
N ASP A 351 -28.05 18.37 24.04
CA ASP A 351 -29.36 19.01 23.88
C ASP A 351 -29.67 19.36 22.43
N ALA A 352 -28.67 19.74 21.64
CA ALA A 352 -28.82 20.03 20.21
C ALA A 352 -29.11 18.78 19.35
N THR A 353 -28.69 17.60 19.80
CA THR A 353 -28.79 16.34 19.04
C THR A 353 -29.99 15.48 19.46
N ALA A 354 -30.63 15.79 20.58
CA ALA A 354 -31.76 15.04 21.12
C ALA A 354 -33.07 15.34 20.37
N LYS A 355 -33.40 14.55 19.34
CA LYS A 355 -34.79 14.45 18.85
C LYS A 355 -35.68 13.80 19.92
N THR A 356 -36.89 14.33 20.10
CA THR A 356 -37.90 13.89 21.08
C THR A 356 -38.26 12.41 20.91
N ALA A 357 -37.59 11.55 21.68
CA ALA A 357 -37.96 10.15 21.82
C ALA A 357 -39.30 10.03 22.56
N SER A 358 -40.21 9.23 22.02
CA SER A 358 -41.49 8.91 22.65
C SER A 358 -41.27 8.40 24.08
N SER A 359 -42.10 8.88 25.02
CA SER A 359 -41.83 8.86 26.47
C SER A 359 -41.60 7.47 27.08
N LYS A 360 -41.98 6.38 26.39
CA LYS A 360 -41.83 5.01 26.90
C LYS A 360 -40.40 4.47 26.84
N THR A 361 -39.61 4.87 25.85
CA THR A 361 -38.24 4.36 25.67
C THR A 361 -37.29 5.00 26.67
N ALA A 362 -37.49 6.30 26.93
CA ALA A 362 -36.74 7.04 27.95
C ALA A 362 -37.03 6.53 29.38
N GLU A 363 -38.30 6.22 29.70
CA GLU A 363 -38.66 5.62 31.00
C GLU A 363 -38.04 4.22 31.19
N SER A 364 -37.97 3.42 30.13
CA SER A 364 -37.35 2.08 30.20
C SER A 364 -35.85 2.14 30.46
N ILE A 365 -35.16 3.10 29.84
CA ILE A 365 -33.71 3.29 30.01
C ILE A 365 -33.40 3.85 31.41
N ALA A 366 -34.19 4.82 31.90
CA ALA A 366 -34.04 5.36 33.24
C ALA A 366 -34.27 4.30 34.34
N ASN A 367 -35.28 3.42 34.16
CA ASN A 367 -35.52 2.32 35.10
C ASN A 367 -34.43 1.24 35.07
N TYR A 368 -33.76 1.04 33.94
CA TYR A 368 -32.65 0.10 33.84
C TYR A 368 -31.42 0.63 34.60
N ILE A 369 -31.09 1.90 34.41
CA ILE A 369 -29.94 2.55 35.06
C ILE A 369 -30.10 2.59 36.60
N ASN A 370 -31.31 2.85 37.10
CA ASN A 370 -31.59 2.86 38.54
C ASN A 370 -31.57 1.48 39.21
N ARG A 371 -31.59 0.38 38.45
CA ARG A 371 -31.45 -0.99 38.99
C ARG A 371 -30.01 -1.47 39.06
N SER A 372 -29.09 -0.79 38.37
CA SER A 372 -27.68 -1.16 38.26
C SER A 372 -26.75 -0.37 39.18
N GLN A 373 -27.28 0.43 40.11
CA GLN A 373 -26.52 1.05 41.20
C GLN A 373 -26.76 0.36 42.54
#